data_AF-A0A7Y6X585-F1
#
_entry.id   AF-A0A7Y6X585-F1
#
_cell.length_a   1.000
_cell.length_b   1.000
_cell.length_c   1.000
_cell.angle_alpha   90.00
_cell.angle_beta   90.00
_cell.angle_gamma   90.00
#
_symmetry.space_group_name_H-M   'P 1'
#
loop_
_entity.id
_entity.type
_entity.pdbx_description
1 polymer ?
#
loop_
_entity_poly.entity_id
_entity_poly.type
_entity_poly.pdbx_seq_one_letter_code
_entity_poly.pdbx_strand_id
1 'polypeptide(L)' 'RLSTVQSWVYRRRRHLAAKAEPVRLLPVQVTAPVEPSTTLVEVVTEGGARLRFTVGVDVGYVARLVAALGR' A
#
# COMPACT_ATOMS: atom_id res chain seq x y z
N ARG A 1 -13.23 39.35 12.54
CA ARG A 1 -14.64 39.23 13.00
C ARG A 1 -15.47 38.75 11.82
N LEU A 2 -16.14 37.59 11.93
CA LEU A 2 -16.97 37.05 10.85
C LEU A 2 -18.28 37.86 10.73
N SER A 3 -18.76 38.09 9.52
CA SER A 3 -20.03 38.78 9.31
C SER A 3 -21.22 37.94 9.79
N THR A 4 -22.33 38.60 10.08
CA THR A 4 -23.59 37.94 10.49
C THR A 4 -24.04 36.91 9.45
N VAL A 5 -23.85 37.21 8.16
CA VAL A 5 -24.16 36.31 7.04
C VAL A 5 -23.25 35.08 7.06
N GLN A 6 -21.94 35.26 7.25
CA GLN A 6 -21.00 34.13 7.34
C GLN A 6 -21.32 33.23 8.54
N SER A 7 -21.67 33.82 9.68
CA SER A 7 -22.11 33.08 10.87
C SER A 7 -23.43 32.34 10.66
N TRP A 8 -24.35 32.91 9.88
CA TRP A 8 -25.61 32.27 9.52
C TRP A 8 -25.41 31.12 8.53
N VAL A 9 -24.60 31.31 7.48
CA VAL A 9 -24.26 30.27 6.50
C VAL A 9 -23.57 29.09 7.17
N TYR A 10 -22.62 29.36 8.08
CA TYR A 10 -21.95 28.32 8.86
C TYR A 10 -22.95 27.50 9.69
N ARG A 11 -23.83 28.17 10.45
CA ARG A 11 -24.86 27.49 11.25
C ARG A 11 -25.82 26.68 10.38
N ARG A 12 -26.24 27.24 9.24
CA ARG A 12 -27.12 26.54 8.30
C ARG A 12 -26.48 25.28 7.75
N ARG A 13 -25.20 25.36 7.31
CA ARG A 13 -24.44 24.19 6.83
C ARG A 13 -24.27 23.13 7.90
N ARG A 14 -23.92 23.51 9.12
CA ARG A 14 -23.72 22.56 10.22
C ARG A 14 -25.02 21.89 10.67
N HIS A 15 -26.13 22.63 10.68
CA HIS A 15 -27.45 22.06 10.99
C HIS A 15 -27.95 21.07 9.92
N LEU A 16 -27.59 21.27 8.65
CA LEU A 16 -27.87 20.31 7.59
C LEU A 16 -26.98 19.06 7.68
N ALA A 17 -25.68 19.23 7.95
CA ALA A 17 -24.75 18.10 8.13
C ALA A 17 -25.09 17.25 9.37
N ALA A 18 -25.56 17.85 10.46
CA ALA A 18 -26.00 17.13 11.65
C ALA A 18 -27.32 16.35 11.47
N LYS A 19 -28.11 16.69 10.45
CA LYS A 19 -29.32 15.95 10.05
C LYS A 19 -29.03 14.83 9.05
N ALA A 20 -27.80 14.74 8.54
CA ALA A 20 -27.40 13.62 7.72
C ALA A 20 -27.33 12.36 8.59
N GLU A 21 -27.74 11.23 8.04
CA GLU A 21 -27.65 9.93 8.70
C GLU A 21 -26.21 9.66 9.15
N PRO A 22 -25.98 9.15 10.36
CA PRO A 22 -24.65 8.83 10.83
C PRO A 22 -24.02 7.78 9.92
N VAL A 23 -22.95 8.17 9.21
CA VAL A 23 -22.18 7.25 8.36
C VAL A 23 -21.50 6.23 9.26
N ARG A 24 -21.96 4.98 9.19
CA ARG A 24 -21.31 3.87 9.88
C ARG A 24 -20.07 3.46 9.09
N LEU A 25 -18.91 3.95 9.51
CA LEU A 25 -17.63 3.50 8.97
C LEU A 25 -17.46 2.01 9.30
N LEU A 26 -17.55 1.16 8.29
CA LEU A 26 -17.24 -0.25 8.45
C LEU A 26 -15.73 -0.39 8.62
N PRO A 27 -15.25 -1.24 9.54
CA PRO A 27 -13.83 -1.49 9.67
C PRO A 27 -13.31 -2.07 8.36
N VAL A 28 -12.45 -1.31 7.69
CA VAL A 28 -11.69 -1.82 6.54
C VAL A 28 -10.69 -2.80 7.11
N GLN A 29 -10.90 -4.10 6.82
CA GLN A 29 -9.93 -5.13 7.16
C GLN A 29 -8.69 -4.90 6.29
N VAL A 30 -7.66 -4.30 6.87
CA VAL A 30 -6.35 -4.19 6.23
C VAL A 30 -5.60 -5.48 6.56
N THR A 31 -5.29 -6.27 5.53
CA THR A 31 -4.42 -7.44 5.71
C THR A 31 -3.03 -6.94 6.07
N ALA A 32 -2.45 -7.49 7.14
CA ALA A 32 -1.09 -7.16 7.54
C ALA A 32 -0.12 -7.49 6.40
N PRO A 33 0.92 -6.67 6.17
CA PRO A 33 1.94 -7.01 5.19
C PRO A 33 2.59 -8.34 5.58
N VAL A 34 2.84 -9.19 4.58
CA VAL A 34 3.60 -10.42 4.80
C VAL A 34 5.01 -10.02 5.22
N GLU A 35 5.41 -10.47 6.42
CA GLU A 35 6.78 -10.31 6.89
C GLU A 35 7.75 -10.97 5.90
N PRO A 36 8.76 -10.24 5.40
CA PRO A 36 9.71 -10.81 4.47
C PRO A 36 10.46 -11.94 5.17
N SER A 37 10.54 -13.10 4.51
CA SER A 37 11.32 -14.21 5.03
C SER A 37 12.77 -13.77 5.27
N THR A 38 13.32 -14.06 6.45
CA THR A 38 14.72 -13.79 6.77
C THR A 38 15.70 -14.75 6.06
N THR A 39 15.18 -15.82 5.46
CA THR A 39 15.94 -16.77 4.67
C THR A 39 16.24 -16.18 3.30
N LEU A 40 17.54 -16.13 2.96
CA LEU A 40 18.03 -15.67 1.67
C LEU A 40 18.49 -16.88 0.83
N VAL A 41 18.14 -16.87 -0.45
CA VAL A 41 18.59 -17.81 -1.47
C VAL A 41 19.54 -17.09 -2.41
N GLU A 42 20.70 -17.69 -2.66
CA GLU A 42 21.70 -17.16 -3.59
C GLU A 42 21.64 -17.91 -4.93
N VAL A 43 21.62 -17.16 -6.02
CA VAL A 43 21.61 -17.67 -7.39
C VAL A 43 22.84 -17.13 -8.11
N VAL A 44 23.63 -18.03 -8.67
CA VAL A 44 24.81 -17.70 -9.48
C VAL A 44 24.45 -17.84 -10.95
N THR A 45 24.63 -16.79 -11.72
CA THR A 45 24.45 -16.79 -13.18
C THR A 45 25.67 -17.41 -13.87
N GLU A 46 25.51 -17.85 -15.11
CA GLU A 46 26.62 -18.40 -15.93
C GLU A 46 27.76 -17.39 -16.11
N GLY A 47 27.45 -16.09 -16.17
CA GLY A 47 28.42 -14.98 -16.20
C GLY A 47 29.08 -14.68 -14.85
N GLY A 48 28.82 -15.48 -13.81
CA GLY A 48 29.44 -15.33 -12.49
C GLY A 48 28.82 -14.27 -11.58
N ALA A 49 27.79 -13.54 -12.04
CA ALA A 49 27.04 -12.63 -11.19
C ALA A 49 26.24 -13.39 -10.12
N ARG A 50 26.25 -12.88 -8.89
CA ARG A 50 25.55 -13.45 -7.73
C ARG A 50 24.35 -12.59 -7.36
N LEU A 51 23.20 -13.22 -7.26
CA LEU A 51 21.92 -12.59 -6.92
C LEU A 51 21.39 -13.20 -5.62
N ARG A 52 20.86 -12.37 -4.72
CA ARG A 52 20.29 -12.81 -3.44
C ARG A 52 18.81 -12.46 -3.40
N PHE A 53 17.98 -13.45 -3.12
CA PHE A 53 16.52 -13.31 -3.05
C PHE A 53 16.01 -13.77 -1.69
N THR A 54 14.92 -13.17 -1.22
CA THR A 54 14.18 -13.71 -0.08
C THR A 54 13.35 -14.93 -0.53
N VAL A 55 13.10 -15.86 0.39
CA VAL A 55 12.16 -16.96 0.15
C VAL A 55 10.74 -16.40 -0.07
N GLY A 56 10.06 -16.89 -1.11
CA GLY A 56 8.74 -16.40 -1.52
C GLY A 56 8.76 -15.39 -2.66
N VAL A 57 9.93 -15.00 -3.18
CA VAL A 57 10.02 -14.28 -4.45
C VAL A 57 9.53 -15.17 -5.60
N ASP A 58 8.79 -14.58 -6.53
CA ASP A 58 8.25 -15.26 -7.70
C ASP A 58 9.37 -15.91 -8.55
N VAL A 59 9.23 -17.21 -8.80
CA VAL A 59 10.22 -18.01 -9.53
C VAL A 59 10.31 -17.57 -10.99
N GLY A 60 9.19 -17.16 -11.60
CA GLY A 60 9.16 -16.67 -12.98
C GLY A 60 9.91 -15.34 -13.15
N TYR A 61 9.87 -14.47 -12.15
CA TYR A 61 10.66 -13.25 -12.08
C TYR A 61 12.16 -13.57 -11.96
N VAL A 62 12.54 -14.45 -11.03
CA VAL A 62 13.95 -14.87 -10.86
C VAL A 62 14.50 -15.46 -12.16
N ALA A 63 13.75 -16.33 -12.84
CA ALA A 63 14.16 -16.94 -14.09
C ALA A 63 14.41 -15.90 -15.20
N ARG A 64 13.49 -14.93 -15.35
CA ARG A 64 13.66 -13.83 -16.33
C ARG A 64 14.86 -12.95 -16.02
N LEU A 65 15.08 -12.65 -14.75
CA LEU A 65 16.22 -11.82 -14.32
C LEU A 65 17.55 -12.53 -14.57
N VAL A 66 17.64 -13.81 -14.22
CA VAL A 66 18.83 -14.63 -14.48
C VAL A 66 19.10 -14.75 -15.97
N ALA A 67 18.07 -14.99 -16.79
CA ALA A 67 18.22 -15.06 -18.25
C ALA A 67 18.67 -13.72 -18.87
N ALA A 68 18.22 -12.59 -18.30
CA ALA A 68 18.65 -11.26 -18.76
C ALA A 68 20.11 -10.97 -18.43
N LEU A 69 20.60 -11.46 -17.29
CA LEU A 69 21.96 -11.23 -16.78
C LEU A 69 22.98 -12.27 -17.24
N GLY A 70 22.54 -13.45 -17.67
CA GLY A 70 23.38 -14.51 -18.21
C GLY A 70 23.70 -14.37 -19.71
N ARG A 71 23.36 -13.23 -20.33
CA ARG A 71 23.77 -12.88 -21.70
C ARG A 71 25.04 -12.05 -21.71
#